data_AF-A0A1S6XXC0-F1
#
_entry.id   AF-A0A1S6XXC0-F1
#
_cell.length_a   1.000
_cell.length_b   1.000
_cell.length_c   1.000
_cell.angle_alpha   90.00
_cell.angle_beta   90.00
_cell.angle_gamma   90.00
#
_symmetry.space_group_name_H-M   'P 1'
#
loop_
_entity.id
_entity.type
_entity.pdbx_description
1 polymer ?
#
loop_
_entity_poly.entity_id
_entity_poly.type
_entity_poly.pdbx_seq_one_letter_code
_entity_poly.pdbx_strand_id
1 'polypeptide(L)'
;HETKRVIASISKYQPVATSLYPSVTKVQGQIYHSNESKDSYLQVTWTHPKLSESGKYFCLAHAWNSTSQNSVFDADITVNVIKSSTDDLAVALSYIQDRLDKDGVDSIQISRASPTLPESCRDVISS
;
A
#
# COMPACT_ATOMS: atom_id res chain seq x y z
N HIS A 1 -14.89 8.24 21.84
CA HIS A 1 -14.50 9.39 20.98
C HIS A 1 -13.73 8.85 19.78
N GLU A 2 -14.36 8.71 18.61
CA GLU A 2 -13.64 8.45 17.36
C GLU A 2 -13.03 9.77 16.88
N THR A 3 -11.70 9.80 16.75
CA THR A 3 -11.02 10.98 16.20
C THR A 3 -11.08 10.87 14.68
N LYS A 4 -12.07 11.49 14.05
CA LYS A 4 -12.12 11.62 12.58
C LYS A 4 -10.90 12.42 12.14
N ARG A 5 -9.90 11.76 11.56
CA ARG A 5 -8.69 12.40 11.03
C ARG A 5 -8.82 12.55 9.52
N VAL A 6 -8.54 13.75 9.03
CA VAL A 6 -8.48 14.03 7.58
C VAL A 6 -7.16 13.50 7.06
N ILE A 7 -7.20 12.73 5.98
CA ILE A 7 -6.02 12.09 5.38
C ILE A 7 -5.45 12.97 4.26
N ALA A 8 -6.35 13.45 3.41
CA ALA A 8 -6.07 14.29 2.27
C ALA A 8 -7.24 15.25 2.05
N SER A 9 -6.94 16.43 1.51
CA SER A 9 -7.96 17.37 1.06
C SER A 9 -7.46 18.16 -0.15
N ILE A 10 -8.39 18.60 -0.98
CA ILE A 10 -8.13 19.52 -2.08
C ILE A 10 -9.29 20.50 -2.15
N SER A 11 -8.97 21.75 -2.46
CA SER A 11 -9.95 22.81 -2.72
C SER A 11 -9.63 23.48 -4.04
N LYS A 12 -10.65 24.08 -4.67
CA LYS A 12 -10.48 24.74 -5.95
C LYS A 12 -9.40 25.83 -5.82
N TYR A 13 -8.51 25.92 -6.79
CA TYR A 13 -7.38 26.85 -6.82
C TYR A 13 -6.30 26.64 -5.73
N GLN A 14 -6.40 25.58 -4.94
CA GLN A 14 -5.41 25.25 -3.93
C GLN A 14 -4.68 23.96 -4.31
N PRO A 15 -3.37 23.85 -3.98
CA PRO A 15 -2.67 22.59 -4.10
C PRO A 15 -3.28 21.56 -3.15
N VAL A 16 -3.05 20.29 -3.44
CA VAL A 16 -3.44 19.18 -2.57
C VAL A 16 -2.75 19.36 -1.22
N ALA A 17 -3.55 19.37 -0.15
CA ALA A 17 -3.05 19.36 1.21
C ALA A 17 -3.05 17.93 1.75
N THR A 18 -1.87 17.49 2.21
CA THR A 18 -1.70 16.20 2.88
C THR A 18 -1.66 16.41 4.39
N SER A 19 -2.33 15.53 5.12
CA SER A 19 -2.04 15.40 6.55
C SER A 19 -0.78 14.55 6.74
N LEU A 20 -0.03 14.78 7.82
CA LEU A 20 1.06 13.92 8.27
C LEU A 20 0.47 12.58 8.79
N TYR A 21 -0.07 11.76 7.88
CA TYR A 21 -0.45 10.40 8.19
C TYR A 21 0.72 9.47 7.83
N PRO A 22 1.32 8.77 8.81
CA PRO A 22 2.65 8.17 8.66
C PRO A 22 2.75 7.02 7.65
N SER A 23 1.63 6.54 7.10
CA SER A 23 1.56 5.48 6.09
C SER A 23 1.11 5.95 4.70
N VAL A 24 0.67 7.20 4.58
CA VAL A 24 0.29 7.75 3.27
C VAL A 24 1.57 8.14 2.55
N THR A 25 1.87 7.38 1.51
CA THR A 25 3.06 7.59 0.68
C THR A 25 2.89 8.70 -0.33
N LYS A 26 1.68 8.87 -0.87
CA LYS A 26 1.42 9.85 -1.90
C LYS A 26 -0.03 10.29 -1.87
N VAL A 27 -0.24 11.58 -2.09
CA VAL A 27 -1.55 12.15 -2.39
C VAL A 27 -1.42 13.00 -3.64
N GLN A 28 -2.37 12.83 -4.56
CA GLN A 28 -2.47 13.62 -5.78
C GLN A 28 -3.93 13.99 -5.98
N GLY A 29 -4.19 15.06 -6.72
CA GLY A 29 -5.54 15.48 -6.96
C GLY A 29 -5.57 16.70 -7.85
N GLN A 30 -6.68 16.85 -8.55
CA GLN A 30 -6.92 17.97 -9.43
C GLN A 30 -8.41 18.23 -9.52
N ILE A 31 -8.80 19.48 -9.34
CA ILE A 31 -10.16 19.95 -9.61
C ILE A 31 -10.12 20.68 -10.96
N TYR A 32 -10.75 20.08 -11.96
CA TYR A 32 -10.88 20.65 -13.29
C TYR A 32 -12.09 21.60 -13.35
N HIS A 33 -12.07 22.54 -14.31
CA HIS A 33 -13.22 23.40 -14.54
C HIS A 33 -14.36 22.62 -15.21
N SER A 34 -15.59 23.09 -15.02
CA SER A 34 -16.80 22.46 -15.56
C SER A 34 -16.86 22.42 -17.09
N ASN A 35 -16.04 23.21 -17.79
CA ASN A 35 -15.92 23.21 -19.24
C ASN A 35 -14.85 22.23 -19.75
N GLU A 36 -14.09 21.59 -18.87
CA GLU A 36 -13.11 20.57 -19.22
C GLU A 36 -13.79 19.20 -19.22
N SER A 37 -13.55 18.36 -20.24
CA SER A 37 -14.11 17.01 -20.33
C SER A 37 -13.38 16.00 -19.44
N LYS A 38 -12.83 16.45 -18.30
CA LYS A 38 -12.02 15.64 -17.39
C LYS A 38 -12.67 15.62 -16.02
N ASP A 39 -12.74 14.44 -15.43
CA ASP A 39 -13.25 14.29 -14.08
C ASP A 39 -12.23 14.80 -13.06
N SER A 40 -12.73 15.55 -12.09
CA SER A 40 -11.95 15.97 -10.93
C SER A 40 -11.68 14.77 -10.03
N TYR A 41 -10.50 14.70 -9.44
CA TYR A 41 -10.11 13.55 -8.62
C TYR A 41 -9.26 13.95 -7.41
N LEU A 42 -9.32 13.11 -6.38
CA LEU A 42 -8.40 13.09 -5.25
C LEU A 42 -8.00 11.62 -5.04
N GLN A 43 -6.70 11.35 -5.14
CA GLN A 43 -6.12 10.03 -5.04
C GLN A 43 -5.16 9.97 -3.85
N VAL A 44 -5.33 8.92 -3.04
CA VAL A 44 -4.45 8.59 -1.91
C VAL A 44 -3.80 7.25 -2.20
N THR A 45 -2.50 7.13 -1.95
CA THR A 45 -1.74 5.89 -2.12
C THR A 45 -1.02 5.53 -0.83
N TRP A 46 -1.37 4.38 -0.27
CA TRP A 46 -0.70 3.77 0.87
C TRP A 46 0.26 2.68 0.39
N THR A 47 1.52 2.76 0.79
CA THR A 47 2.48 1.65 0.67
C THR A 47 2.62 0.98 2.01
N HIS A 48 2.48 -0.35 2.03
CA HIS A 48 2.64 -1.15 3.25
C HIS A 48 1.67 -0.72 4.38
N PRO A 49 0.35 -0.68 4.13
CA PRO A 49 -0.61 -0.31 5.15
C PRO A 49 -0.52 -1.27 6.34
N LYS A 50 -0.75 -0.73 7.55
CA LYS A 50 -0.72 -1.49 8.81
C LYS A 50 -2.11 -1.99 9.17
N LEU A 51 -2.18 -3.08 9.94
CA LEU A 51 -3.46 -3.61 10.43
C LEU A 51 -4.28 -2.58 11.23
N SER A 52 -3.61 -1.66 11.92
CA SER A 52 -4.25 -0.55 12.64
C SER A 52 -4.93 0.47 11.72
N GLU A 53 -4.73 0.36 10.41
CA GLU A 53 -5.29 1.23 9.38
C GLU A 53 -6.45 0.56 8.66
N SER A 54 -6.82 -0.66 9.06
CA SER A 54 -8.13 -1.20 8.69
C SER A 54 -9.23 -0.34 9.33
N GLY A 55 -10.29 -0.09 8.57
CA GLY A 55 -11.42 0.70 9.07
C GLY A 55 -12.28 1.27 7.98
N LYS A 56 -13.26 2.06 8.40
CA LYS A 56 -14.16 2.81 7.52
C LYS A 56 -13.55 4.17 7.20
N TYR A 57 -13.44 4.47 5.92
CA TYR A 57 -12.94 5.72 5.37
C TYR A 57 -14.08 6.45 4.67
N PHE A 58 -14.06 7.77 4.75
CA PHE A 58 -15.09 8.62 4.18
C PHE A 58 -14.45 9.62 3.23
N CYS A 59 -15.04 9.75 2.05
CA CYS A 59 -14.79 10.83 1.11
C CYS A 59 -15.94 11.82 1.24
N LEU A 60 -15.62 13.10 1.45
CA LEU A 60 -16.59 14.18 1.51
C LEU A 60 -16.19 15.24 0.48
N ALA A 61 -17.12 15.61 -0.38
CA ALA A 61 -16.95 16.65 -1.37
C ALA A 61 -17.99 17.76 -1.16
N HIS A 62 -17.50 18.98 -0.90
CA HIS A 62 -18.32 20.17 -0.83
C HIS A 62 -18.30 20.88 -2.19
N ALA A 63 -19.46 21.12 -2.77
CA ALA A 63 -19.59 21.82 -4.04
C ALA A 63 -20.57 22.99 -3.90
N TRP A 64 -20.21 24.12 -4.50
CA TRP A 64 -21.11 25.25 -4.66
C TRP A 64 -21.60 25.33 -6.09
N ASN A 65 -22.92 25.46 -6.26
CA ASN A 65 -23.50 25.73 -7.57
C ASN A 65 -23.47 27.23 -7.92
N SER A 66 -23.89 27.58 -9.12
CA SER A 66 -23.93 28.98 -9.62
C SER A 66 -24.84 29.89 -8.79
N THR A 67 -25.78 29.33 -8.03
CA THR A 67 -26.69 30.05 -7.14
C THR A 67 -26.14 30.17 -5.71
N SER A 68 -24.85 29.86 -5.50
CA SER A 68 -24.19 29.84 -4.18
C SER A 68 -24.80 28.86 -3.18
N GLN A 69 -25.60 27.90 -3.64
CA GLN A 69 -26.07 26.79 -2.82
C GLN A 69 -24.96 25.75 -2.67
N ASN A 70 -24.75 25.32 -1.44
CA ASN A 70 -23.80 24.28 -1.08
C ASN A 70 -24.47 22.90 -1.13
N SER A 71 -23.80 21.95 -1.78
CA SER A 71 -24.14 20.53 -1.81
C SER A 71 -22.98 19.75 -1.20
N VAL A 72 -23.31 18.75 -0.39
CA VAL A 72 -22.32 17.82 0.17
C VAL A 72 -22.58 16.45 -0.43
N PHE A 73 -21.53 15.88 -1.03
CA PHE A 73 -21.53 14.51 -1.53
C PHE A 73 -20.63 13.68 -0.63
N ASP A 74 -21.10 12.51 -0.23
CA ASP A 74 -20.33 11.58 0.58
C ASP A 74 -20.28 10.20 -0.06
N ALA A 75 -19.16 9.52 0.16
CA ALA A 75 -18.98 8.12 -0.18
C ALA A 75 -18.13 7.45 0.89
N ASP A 76 -18.47 6.22 1.24
CA ASP A 76 -17.72 5.44 2.20
C ASP A 76 -17.05 4.21 1.57
N ILE A 77 -15.88 3.86 2.10
CA ILE A 77 -15.14 2.66 1.74
C ILE A 77 -14.60 2.00 3.01
N THR A 78 -14.70 0.68 3.07
CA THR A 78 -14.08 -0.09 4.15
C THR A 78 -12.79 -0.71 3.63
N VAL A 79 -11.68 -0.36 4.26
CA VAL A 79 -10.36 -0.94 3.98
C VAL A 79 -10.08 -2.00 5.02
N ASN A 80 -9.78 -3.23 4.57
CA ASN A 80 -9.36 -4.30 5.46
C ASN A 80 -7.94 -4.73 5.10
N VAL A 81 -6.99 -4.31 5.91
CA VAL A 81 -5.62 -4.82 5.87
C VAL A 81 -5.60 -6.15 6.59
N ILE A 82 -5.21 -7.21 5.87
CA ILE A 82 -5.10 -8.57 6.40
C ILE A 82 -3.64 -9.00 6.41
N LYS A 83 -3.25 -9.84 7.37
CA LYS A 83 -1.96 -10.51 7.33
C LYS A 83 -2.02 -11.61 6.28
N SER A 84 -0.96 -11.75 5.49
CA SER A 84 -0.80 -12.90 4.61
C SER A 84 -0.82 -14.19 5.43
N SER A 85 -1.60 -15.16 4.96
CA SER A 85 -1.68 -16.50 5.51
C SER A 85 -0.55 -17.39 4.98
N THR A 86 -0.42 -18.59 5.57
CA THR A 86 0.46 -19.64 5.03
C THR A 86 0.03 -20.09 3.64
N ASP A 87 -1.27 -20.03 3.34
CA ASP A 87 -1.81 -20.40 2.04
C ASP A 87 -1.42 -19.37 0.98
N ASP A 88 -1.46 -18.07 1.32
CA ASP A 88 -0.96 -17.01 0.44
C ASP A 88 0.53 -17.17 0.13
N LEU A 89 1.31 -17.64 1.12
CA LEU A 89 2.73 -17.96 0.92
C LEU A 89 2.91 -19.17 -0.03
N ALA A 90 2.13 -20.23 0.15
CA ALA A 90 2.19 -21.40 -0.71
C ALA A 90 1.87 -21.05 -2.17
N VAL A 91 0.88 -20.17 -2.40
CA VAL A 91 0.53 -19.66 -3.73
C VAL A 91 1.68 -18.85 -4.33
N ALA A 92 2.29 -17.95 -3.56
CA ALA A 92 3.43 -17.17 -4.02
C ALA A 92 4.65 -18.05 -4.39
N LEU A 93 4.93 -19.07 -3.59
CA LEU A 93 6.00 -20.04 -3.88
C LEU A 93 5.71 -20.86 -5.13
N SER A 94 4.47 -21.32 -5.30
CA SER A 94 4.05 -22.06 -6.50
C SER A 94 4.20 -21.21 -7.77
N TYR A 95 3.88 -19.92 -7.70
CA TYR A 95 4.08 -19.00 -8.82
C TYR A 95 5.56 -18.82 -9.18
N ILE A 96 6.44 -18.71 -8.17
CA ILE A 96 7.88 -18.62 -8.40
C ILE A 96 8.42 -19.91 -9.04
N GLN A 97 7.96 -21.08 -8.58
CA GLN A 97 8.35 -22.37 -9.14
C GLN A 97 7.94 -22.49 -10.61
N ASP A 98 6.68 -22.17 -10.95
CA ASP A 98 6.17 -22.20 -12.32
C ASP A 98 6.95 -21.25 -13.26
N ARG A 99 7.41 -20.11 -12.74
CA ARG A 99 8.29 -19.20 -13.50
C ARG A 99 9.67 -19.80 -13.75
N LEU A 100 10.28 -20.43 -12.76
CA LEU A 100 11.58 -21.10 -12.90
C LEU A 100 11.52 -22.25 -13.92
N ASP A 101 10.42 -23.00 -13.89
CA ASP A 101 10.19 -24.13 -14.80
C ASP A 101 9.94 -23.65 -16.25
N LYS A 102 9.26 -22.49 -16.43
CA LYS A 102 8.99 -21.89 -17.76
C LYS A 102 10.18 -21.15 -18.36
N ASP A 103 10.98 -20.49 -17.54
CA ASP A 103 12.16 -19.74 -17.99
C ASP A 103 13.38 -20.65 -18.23
N GLY A 104 13.22 -21.98 -18.12
CA GLY A 104 14.28 -22.95 -18.43
C GLY A 104 15.53 -22.68 -17.60
N VAL A 105 15.38 -22.32 -16.33
CA VAL A 105 16.53 -22.23 -15.42
C VAL A 105 16.89 -23.66 -15.04
N ASP A 106 17.90 -24.21 -15.71
CA ASP A 106 18.54 -25.47 -15.32
C ASP A 106 18.78 -25.45 -13.80
N SER A 107 18.18 -26.43 -13.13
CA SER A 107 18.06 -26.56 -11.67
C SER A 107 19.14 -25.83 -10.87
N ILE A 108 18.75 -24.87 -10.03
CA ILE A 108 19.64 -24.37 -8.99
C ILE A 108 19.78 -25.48 -7.95
N GLN A 109 20.83 -26.29 -8.09
CA GLN A 109 21.25 -27.27 -7.09
C GLN A 109 21.76 -26.50 -5.86
N ILE A 110 20.87 -26.19 -4.91
CA ILE A 110 21.30 -25.72 -3.59
C ILE A 110 21.79 -26.93 -2.81
N SER A 111 23.04 -27.32 -3.06
CA SER A 111 23.75 -28.25 -2.19
C SER A 111 24.01 -27.55 -0.86
N ARG A 112 23.31 -28.00 0.18
CA ARG A 112 23.63 -27.66 1.56
C ARG A 112 24.96 -28.34 1.89
N ALA A 113 26.07 -27.66 1.60
CA ALA A 113 27.34 -28.04 2.19
C ALA A 113 27.22 -27.79 3.70
N SER A 114 27.16 -28.88 4.48
CA SER A 114 27.49 -28.77 5.90
C SER A 114 28.87 -28.11 5.99
N PRO A 115 29.03 -27.00 6.73
CA PRO A 115 30.35 -26.41 6.90
C PRO A 115 31.19 -27.41 7.69
N THR A 116 32.01 -28.19 7.00
CA THR A 116 33.14 -28.86 7.63
C THR A 116 34.11 -27.77 8.03
N LEU A 117 34.13 -27.47 9.33
CA LEU A 117 35.14 -26.62 9.96
C LEU A 117 36.53 -27.10 9.50
N PRO A 118 37.41 -26.20 9.04
CA PRO A 118 38.79 -26.56 8.72
C PRO A 118 39.46 -27.15 9.96
N GLU A 119 40.35 -28.13 9.78
CA GLU A 119 41.02 -28.85 10.88
C GLU A 119 41.72 -27.90 11.87
N SER A 120 42.12 -26.70 11.45
CA SER A 120 42.71 -25.67 12.32
C SER A 120 41.77 -25.11 13.39
N CYS A 121 40.47 -25.42 13.36
CA CYS A 121 39.49 -24.98 14.35
C CYS A 121 39.10 -26.08 15.36
N ARG A 122 39.65 -27.29 15.28
CA ARG A 122 39.36 -28.38 16.24
C ARG A 122 40.13 -28.27 17.55
N ASP A 123 41.25 -27.54 17.58
CA ASP A 123 42.15 -27.52 18.74
C ASP A 123 41.81 -26.46 19.81
N VAL A 124 40.67 -25.75 19.69
CA VAL A 124 40.28 -24.70 20.67
C VAL A 124 39.20 -25.17 21.66
N ILE A 125 38.76 -26.44 21.62
CA ILE A 125 37.71 -26.97 22.52
C ILE A 125 38.24 -28.09 23.44
N SER A 126 39.55 -28.14 23.70
CA SER A 126 40.10 -29.03 24.73
C SER A 126 41.24 -28.38 25.53
N SER A 127 40.99 -27.20 26.08
CA SER A 127 41.81 -26.58 27.13
C SER A 127 40.92 -26.15 28.29
#